data_AF-A0A6M0JUY4-F1
#
_entry.id   AF-A0A6M0JUY4-F1
#
_cell.length_a   1.000
_cell.length_b   1.000
_cell.length_c   1.000
_cell.angle_alpha   90.00
_cell.angle_beta   90.00
_cell.angle_gamma   90.00
#
_symmetry.space_group_name_H-M   'P 1'
#
loop_
_entity.id
_entity.type
_entity.pdbx_description
1 polymer ?
#
loop_
_entity_poly.entity_id
_entity_poly.type
_entity_poly.pdbx_seq_one_letter_code
_entity_poly.pdbx_strand_id
1 'polypeptide(L)'
;MSRASPESVFALAQSAMERGDWEGFFGCLDRTDLKTLARLGISPVGEGPQGAYARLCIEHGVPLEQLEEVKTLLDAIQASARQMWSAPTGEVSKEASQDASLQQSLRHRDLVRALDHAIDACLRSIEDLAAFTAQVERLKRATLGGGSVSRALFVGEHLSDVRVEGKKATALRQQPGGERVPIAFAQKRGQWAIRFLSKARM
;
A
#
# COMPACT_ATOMS: atom_id res chain seq x y z
N MET A 1 -12.68 3.95 -23.04
CA MET A 1 -11.38 4.41 -23.57
C MET A 1 -10.32 3.37 -23.19
N SER A 2 -9.44 2.99 -24.12
CA SER A 2 -8.35 2.03 -23.86
C SER A 2 -7.15 2.73 -23.20
N ARG A 3 -6.44 2.04 -22.29
CA ARG A 3 -5.18 2.51 -21.67
C ARG A 3 -3.98 2.38 -22.62
N ALA A 4 -4.12 2.93 -23.82
CA ALA A 4 -3.18 2.75 -24.93
C ALA A 4 -1.98 3.72 -24.87
N SER A 5 -2.10 4.82 -24.14
CA SER A 5 -1.04 5.81 -23.92
C SER A 5 -1.01 6.36 -22.47
N PRO A 6 0.09 6.99 -22.02
CA PRO A 6 0.15 7.71 -20.74
C PRO A 6 -0.97 8.75 -20.56
N GLU A 7 -1.27 9.51 -21.60
CA GLU A 7 -2.32 10.53 -21.62
C GLU A 7 -3.70 9.87 -21.42
N SER A 8 -3.96 8.76 -22.12
CA SER A 8 -5.24 8.05 -22.02
C SER A 8 -5.49 7.48 -20.62
N VAL A 9 -4.46 6.93 -19.95
CA VAL A 9 -4.60 6.40 -18.58
C VAL A 9 -4.69 7.54 -17.55
N PHE A 10 -3.99 8.66 -17.79
CA PHE A 10 -4.15 9.86 -16.98
C PHE A 10 -5.58 10.42 -17.05
N ALA A 11 -6.13 10.58 -18.26
CA ALA A 11 -7.49 11.06 -18.47
C ALA A 11 -8.54 10.13 -17.84
N LEU A 12 -8.32 8.80 -17.91
CA LEU A 12 -9.16 7.82 -17.23
C LEU A 12 -9.11 7.98 -15.70
N ALA A 13 -7.92 8.13 -15.12
CA ALA A 13 -7.74 8.32 -13.69
C ALA A 13 -8.38 9.63 -13.21
N GLN A 14 -8.17 10.73 -13.94
CA GLN A 14 -8.80 12.03 -13.68
C GLN A 14 -10.32 11.91 -13.69
N SER A 15 -10.89 11.36 -14.77
CA SER A 15 -12.33 11.22 -14.93
C SER A 15 -12.94 10.33 -13.83
N ALA A 16 -12.22 9.30 -13.38
CA ALA A 16 -12.63 8.48 -12.25
C ALA A 16 -12.63 9.28 -10.94
N MET A 17 -11.56 10.04 -10.67
CA MET A 17 -11.47 10.89 -9.47
C MET A 17 -12.55 11.96 -9.42
N GLU A 18 -12.86 12.61 -10.55
CA GLU A 18 -13.93 13.62 -10.65
C GLU A 18 -15.31 13.06 -10.32
N ARG A 19 -15.57 11.78 -10.64
CA ARG A 19 -16.81 11.08 -10.30
C ARG A 19 -16.80 10.41 -8.92
N GLY A 20 -15.68 10.45 -8.19
CA GLY A 20 -15.50 9.69 -6.95
C GLY A 20 -15.44 8.17 -7.15
N ASP A 21 -15.11 7.72 -8.36
CA ASP A 21 -14.96 6.31 -8.73
C ASP A 21 -13.58 5.78 -8.33
N TRP A 22 -13.47 5.32 -7.08
CA TRP A 22 -12.24 4.75 -6.53
C TRP A 22 -11.75 3.53 -7.32
N GLU A 23 -12.67 2.70 -7.81
CA GLU A 23 -12.30 1.46 -8.51
C GLU A 23 -11.72 1.77 -9.88
N GLY A 24 -12.35 2.67 -10.63
CA GLY A 24 -11.80 3.20 -11.88
C GLY A 24 -10.44 3.85 -11.69
N PHE A 25 -10.26 4.62 -10.61
CA PHE A 25 -8.99 5.24 -10.27
C PHE A 25 -7.90 4.21 -9.96
N PHE A 26 -8.13 3.31 -8.99
CA PHE A 26 -7.17 2.29 -8.60
C PHE A 26 -6.86 1.33 -9.76
N GLY A 27 -7.85 1.06 -10.62
CA GLY A 27 -7.63 0.31 -11.85
C GLY A 27 -6.53 0.91 -12.73
N CYS A 28 -6.33 2.23 -12.70
CA CYS A 28 -5.32 2.92 -13.52
C CYS A 28 -3.91 2.87 -12.95
N LEU A 29 -3.70 2.34 -11.74
CA LEU A 29 -2.40 2.30 -11.08
C LEU A 29 -1.60 1.04 -11.45
N ASP A 30 -0.26 1.14 -11.41
CA ASP A 30 0.60 -0.03 -11.55
C ASP A 30 0.42 -0.98 -10.37
N ARG A 31 0.53 -2.29 -10.65
CA ARG A 31 0.37 -3.35 -9.65
C ARG A 31 1.28 -3.18 -8.43
N THR A 32 2.47 -2.60 -8.58
CA THR A 32 3.40 -2.37 -7.46
C THR A 32 2.83 -1.37 -6.46
N ASP A 33 2.26 -0.28 -6.97
CA ASP A 33 1.68 0.77 -6.13
C ASP A 33 0.34 0.30 -5.54
N LEU A 34 -0.45 -0.45 -6.32
CA LEU A 34 -1.64 -1.12 -5.81
C LEU A 34 -1.34 -2.05 -4.65
N LYS A 35 -0.30 -2.88 -4.73
CA LYS A 35 0.10 -3.74 -3.61
C LYS A 35 0.43 -2.94 -2.35
N THR A 36 1.12 -1.80 -2.52
CA THR A 36 1.49 -0.92 -1.40
C THR A 36 0.25 -0.32 -0.73
N LEU A 37 -0.75 0.08 -1.52
CA LEU A 37 -1.99 0.64 -1.01
C LEU A 37 -2.91 -0.43 -0.41
N ALA A 38 -3.06 -1.57 -1.09
CA ALA A 38 -3.82 -2.74 -0.63
C ALA A 38 -3.31 -3.27 0.71
N ARG A 39 -1.99 -3.24 0.92
CA ARG A 39 -1.37 -3.63 2.19
C ARG A 39 -1.95 -2.90 3.41
N LEU A 40 -2.37 -1.64 3.24
CA LEU A 40 -3.00 -0.85 4.30
C LEU A 40 -4.38 -1.37 4.73
N GLY A 41 -4.99 -2.26 3.95
CA GLY A 41 -6.22 -2.98 4.30
C GLY A 41 -5.99 -4.31 5.03
N ILE A 42 -4.75 -4.83 5.00
CA ILE A 42 -4.40 -6.11 5.65
C ILE A 42 -3.71 -5.84 7.00
N SER A 43 -2.85 -4.82 7.09
CA SER A 43 -2.16 -4.48 8.35
C SER A 43 -3.09 -4.22 9.54
N PRO A 44 -4.30 -3.63 9.38
CA PRO A 44 -5.24 -3.41 10.49
C PRO A 44 -6.02 -4.66 10.96
N VAL A 45 -5.82 -5.85 10.36
CA VAL A 45 -6.55 -7.09 10.73
C VAL A 45 -6.33 -7.53 12.19
N GLY A 46 -5.44 -6.87 12.93
CA GLY A 46 -5.23 -7.07 14.37
C GLY A 46 -6.50 -6.98 15.25
N GLU A 47 -7.59 -6.37 14.77
CA GLU A 47 -8.91 -6.35 15.42
C GLU A 47 -9.60 -7.74 15.52
N GLY A 48 -9.04 -8.77 14.87
CA GLY A 48 -9.57 -10.13 14.87
C GLY A 48 -10.36 -10.48 13.60
N PRO A 49 -10.65 -11.77 13.37
CA PRO A 49 -11.22 -12.26 12.11
C PRO A 49 -12.64 -11.75 11.82
N GLN A 50 -13.31 -11.12 12.79
CA GLN A 50 -14.63 -10.50 12.64
C GLN A 50 -14.57 -8.99 12.33
N GLY A 51 -13.38 -8.38 12.40
CA GLY A 51 -13.17 -6.97 12.07
C GLY A 51 -13.56 -6.63 10.63
N ALA A 52 -13.90 -5.37 10.38
CA ALA A 52 -14.34 -4.93 9.05
C ALA A 52 -13.27 -5.19 7.97
N TYR A 53 -11.99 -5.02 8.32
CA TYR A 53 -10.87 -5.31 7.41
C TYR A 53 -10.69 -6.81 7.15
N ALA A 54 -10.88 -7.67 8.16
CA ALA A 54 -10.77 -9.12 7.99
C ALA A 54 -11.89 -9.65 7.07
N ARG A 55 -13.13 -9.21 7.30
CA ARG A 55 -14.28 -9.53 6.44
C ARG A 55 -14.03 -9.10 4.99
N LEU A 56 -13.53 -7.88 4.80
CA LEU A 56 -13.17 -7.38 3.48
C LEU A 56 -12.07 -8.24 2.81
N CYS A 57 -11.07 -8.70 3.56
CA CYS A 57 -10.05 -9.60 3.00
C CYS A 57 -10.65 -10.94 2.56
N ILE A 58 -11.55 -11.53 3.35
CA ILE A 58 -12.23 -12.80 3.04
C ILE A 58 -13.12 -12.67 1.81
N GLU A 59 -13.90 -11.58 1.71
CA GLU A 59 -14.74 -11.27 0.55
C GLU A 59 -13.94 -11.17 -0.76
N HIS A 60 -12.67 -10.79 -0.67
CA HIS A 60 -11.73 -10.71 -1.80
C HIS A 60 -10.81 -11.94 -1.92
N GLY A 61 -11.18 -13.06 -1.30
CA GLY A 61 -10.56 -14.36 -1.52
C GLY A 61 -9.34 -14.66 -0.65
N VAL A 62 -9.03 -13.85 0.36
CA VAL A 62 -7.95 -14.18 1.31
C VAL A 62 -8.42 -15.29 2.25
N PRO A 63 -7.71 -16.44 2.31
CA PRO A 63 -8.03 -17.52 3.25
C PRO A 63 -7.94 -17.06 4.71
N LEU A 64 -8.88 -17.52 5.54
CA LEU A 64 -8.94 -17.19 6.97
C LEU A 64 -7.63 -17.52 7.69
N GLU A 65 -7.05 -18.68 7.40
CA GLU A 65 -5.75 -19.14 7.91
C GLU A 65 -4.60 -18.14 7.67
N GLN A 66 -4.58 -17.46 6.52
CA GLN A 66 -3.56 -16.44 6.23
C GLN A 66 -3.78 -15.17 7.07
N LEU A 67 -5.04 -14.82 7.35
CA LEU A 67 -5.38 -13.68 8.21
C LEU A 67 -5.05 -13.98 9.69
N GLU A 68 -5.27 -15.21 10.13
CA GLU A 68 -4.90 -15.67 11.48
C GLU A 68 -3.38 -15.67 11.67
N GLU A 69 -2.62 -16.07 10.65
CA GLU A 69 -1.15 -15.97 10.65
C GLU A 69 -0.69 -14.51 10.78
N VAL A 70 -1.24 -13.59 9.95
CA VAL A 70 -0.94 -12.15 10.03
C VAL A 70 -1.23 -11.60 11.43
N LYS A 71 -2.38 -11.96 12.02
CA LYS A 71 -2.73 -11.55 13.38
C LYS A 71 -1.75 -12.08 14.42
N THR A 72 -1.42 -13.37 14.36
CA THR A 72 -0.49 -14.01 15.29
C THR A 72 0.89 -13.32 15.26
N LEU A 73 1.38 -12.99 14.07
CA LEU A 73 2.64 -12.28 13.89
C LEU A 73 2.59 -10.84 14.40
N LEU A 74 1.48 -10.11 14.19
CA LEU A 74 1.30 -8.78 14.76
C LEU A 74 1.31 -8.81 16.29
N ASP A 75 0.60 -9.76 16.91
CA ASP A 75 0.55 -9.92 18.36
C ASP A 75 1.96 -10.27 18.91
N ALA A 76 2.72 -11.12 18.21
CA ALA A 76 4.10 -11.45 18.57
C ALA A 76 5.06 -10.25 18.45
N ILE A 77 4.93 -9.41 17.40
CA ILE A 77 5.73 -8.18 17.24
C ILE A 77 5.42 -7.20 18.37
N GLN A 78 4.15 -7.01 18.72
CA GLN A 78 3.74 -6.14 19.83
C GLN A 78 4.31 -6.64 21.16
N ALA A 79 4.23 -7.94 21.44
CA ALA A 79 4.82 -8.54 22.63
C ALA A 79 6.34 -8.35 22.67
N SER A 80 7.03 -8.58 21.54
CA SER A 80 8.47 -8.38 21.39
C SER A 80 8.88 -6.92 21.64
N ALA A 81 8.16 -5.96 21.07
CA ALA A 81 8.42 -4.52 21.27
C ALA A 81 8.24 -4.11 22.75
N ARG A 82 7.19 -4.60 23.42
CA ARG A 82 6.97 -4.34 24.85
C ARG A 82 8.12 -4.89 25.71
N GLN A 83 8.62 -6.08 25.39
CA GLN A 83 9.76 -6.67 26.10
C GLN A 83 11.04 -5.86 25.91
N MET A 84 11.27 -5.30 24.71
CA MET A 84 12.45 -4.47 24.44
C MET A 84 12.44 -3.15 25.24
N TRP A 85 11.25 -2.58 25.47
CA TRP A 85 11.11 -1.35 26.26
C TRP A 85 11.07 -1.58 27.78
N SER A 86 10.78 -2.81 28.21
CA SER A 86 10.60 -3.16 29.63
C SER A 86 11.86 -3.77 30.28
N ALA A 87 13.02 -3.68 29.63
CA ALA A 87 14.25 -4.31 30.13
C ALA A 87 14.67 -3.74 31.51
N PRO A 88 14.88 -4.58 32.54
CA PRO A 88 15.24 -4.11 33.87
C PRO A 88 16.70 -3.63 33.90
N THR A 89 16.91 -2.47 34.51
CA THR A 89 18.19 -1.92 34.98
C THR A 89 18.75 -2.77 36.13
N GLY A 90 19.08 -4.03 35.88
CA GLY A 90 19.77 -4.91 36.82
C GLY A 90 21.23 -5.10 36.42
N GLU A 91 22.10 -5.29 37.41
CA GLU A 91 23.54 -5.56 37.28
C GLU A 91 23.83 -6.87 36.53
N VAL A 92 23.62 -6.86 35.21
CA VAL A 92 24.08 -7.92 34.30
C VAL A 92 25.41 -7.45 33.71
N SER A 93 26.43 -8.34 33.71
CA SER A 93 27.71 -8.08 33.03
C SER A 93 27.46 -7.47 31.64
N LYS A 94 28.11 -6.34 31.35
CA LYS A 94 27.85 -5.52 30.14
C LYS A 94 27.86 -6.33 28.84
N GLU A 95 28.72 -7.34 28.74
CA GLU A 95 28.81 -8.23 27.57
C GLU A 95 27.58 -9.15 27.41
N ALA A 96 27.13 -9.79 28.50
CA ALA A 96 25.93 -10.63 28.48
C ALA A 96 24.64 -9.82 28.22
N SER A 97 24.61 -8.56 28.67
CA SER A 97 23.52 -7.62 28.40
C SER A 97 23.48 -7.18 26.92
N GLN A 98 24.64 -6.99 26.30
CA GLN A 98 24.75 -6.65 24.87
C GLN A 98 24.36 -7.81 23.95
N ASP A 99 24.82 -9.04 24.25
CA ASP A 99 24.45 -10.23 23.47
C ASP A 99 22.95 -10.53 23.56
N ALA A 100 22.35 -10.40 24.75
CA ALA A 100 20.91 -10.57 24.93
C ALA A 100 20.10 -9.54 24.12
N SER A 101 20.53 -8.28 24.13
CA SER A 101 19.90 -7.20 23.36
C SER A 101 20.01 -7.42 21.85
N LEU A 102 21.17 -7.88 21.36
CA LEU A 102 21.38 -8.22 19.96
C LEU A 102 20.47 -9.39 19.53
N GLN A 103 20.44 -10.46 20.33
CA GLN A 103 19.58 -11.62 20.06
C GLN A 103 18.09 -11.23 20.04
N GLN A 104 17.66 -10.38 20.97
CA GLN A 104 16.29 -9.87 20.99
C GLN A 104 15.97 -9.03 19.74
N SER A 105 16.90 -8.17 19.32
CA SER A 105 16.75 -7.36 18.11
C SER A 105 16.68 -8.21 16.83
N LEU A 106 17.49 -9.28 16.74
CA LEU A 106 17.45 -10.22 15.62
C LEU A 106 16.11 -10.96 15.55
N ARG A 107 15.60 -11.45 16.69
CA ARG A 107 14.29 -12.10 16.78
C ARG A 107 13.16 -11.15 16.35
N HIS A 108 13.20 -9.90 16.82
CA HIS A 108 12.21 -8.89 16.43
C HIS A 108 12.22 -8.63 14.92
N ARG A 109 13.42 -8.49 14.33
CA ARG A 109 13.58 -8.31 12.88
C ARG A 109 13.02 -9.49 12.10
N ASP A 110 13.25 -10.71 12.57
CA ASP A 110 12.78 -11.91 11.86
C ASP A 110 11.24 -12.03 11.94
N LEU A 111 10.61 -11.59 13.05
CA LEU A 111 9.15 -11.46 13.13
C LEU A 111 8.59 -10.45 12.13
N VAL A 112 9.23 -9.28 11.99
CA VAL A 112 8.81 -8.26 11.00
C VAL A 112 8.88 -8.81 9.58
N ARG A 113 9.95 -9.55 9.25
CA ARG A 113 10.08 -10.20 7.93
C ARG A 113 9.02 -11.28 7.71
N ALA A 114 8.71 -12.08 8.73
CA ALA A 114 7.65 -13.07 8.65
C ALA A 114 6.29 -12.40 8.39
N LEU A 115 5.99 -11.29 9.09
CA LEU A 115 4.78 -10.50 8.85
C LEU A 115 4.73 -9.96 7.41
N ASP A 116 5.85 -9.44 6.89
CA ASP A 116 5.94 -8.97 5.51
C ASP A 116 5.57 -10.07 4.51
N HIS A 117 6.08 -11.29 4.72
CA HIS A 117 5.79 -12.44 3.88
C HIS A 117 4.34 -12.92 3.99
N ALA A 118 3.77 -12.94 5.20
CA ALA A 118 2.37 -13.31 5.43
C ALA A 118 1.40 -12.33 4.74
N ILE A 119 1.67 -11.02 4.84
CA ILE A 119 0.90 -10.00 4.14
C ILE A 119 1.03 -10.17 2.62
N ASP A 120 2.22 -10.44 2.11
CA ASP A 120 2.45 -10.69 0.68
C ASP A 120 1.75 -11.97 0.19
N ALA A 121 1.57 -12.99 1.05
CA ALA A 121 0.75 -14.15 0.77
C ALA A 121 -0.73 -13.76 0.61
N CYS A 122 -1.28 -13.00 1.56
CA CYS A 122 -2.65 -12.48 1.47
C CYS A 122 -2.89 -11.69 0.17
N LEU A 123 -1.98 -10.77 -0.17
CA LEU A 123 -2.07 -9.97 -1.40
C LEU A 123 -1.98 -10.79 -2.70
N ARG A 124 -1.40 -12.00 -2.65
CA ARG A 124 -1.35 -12.91 -3.81
C ARG A 124 -2.66 -13.65 -4.02
N SER A 125 -3.44 -13.86 -2.97
CA SER A 125 -4.76 -14.51 -3.01
C SER A 125 -5.84 -13.58 -3.57
N ILE A 126 -5.63 -12.26 -3.53
CA ILE A 126 -6.59 -11.26 -4.03
C ILE A 126 -6.55 -11.20 -5.56
N GLU A 127 -7.66 -11.58 -6.19
CA GLU A 127 -7.82 -11.59 -7.65
C GLU A 127 -7.84 -10.18 -8.24
N ASP A 128 -8.71 -9.31 -7.72
CA ASP A 128 -8.84 -7.91 -8.13
C ASP A 128 -8.30 -6.95 -7.06
N LEU A 129 -7.01 -6.66 -7.16
CA LEU A 129 -6.35 -5.70 -6.28
C LEU A 129 -6.94 -4.28 -6.39
N ALA A 130 -7.47 -3.88 -7.55
CA ALA A 130 -8.02 -2.54 -7.71
C ALA A 130 -9.35 -2.40 -6.96
N ALA A 131 -10.26 -3.36 -7.14
CA ALA A 131 -11.51 -3.43 -6.41
C ALA A 131 -11.29 -3.53 -4.89
N PHE A 132 -10.38 -4.41 -4.47
CA PHE A 132 -10.00 -4.52 -3.06
C PHE A 132 -9.50 -3.19 -2.49
N THR A 133 -8.52 -2.55 -3.16
CA THR A 133 -7.95 -1.27 -2.71
C THR A 133 -9.02 -0.17 -2.65
N ALA A 134 -9.96 -0.16 -3.60
CA ALA A 134 -11.09 0.78 -3.59
C ALA A 134 -11.98 0.60 -2.36
N GLN A 135 -12.29 -0.64 -1.99
CA GLN A 135 -13.10 -0.92 -0.80
C GLN A 135 -12.35 -0.61 0.49
N VAL A 136 -11.04 -0.91 0.58
CA VAL A 136 -10.18 -0.49 1.70
C VAL A 136 -10.19 1.03 1.85
N GLU A 137 -10.06 1.76 0.76
CA GLU A 137 -10.09 3.23 0.76
C GLU A 137 -11.43 3.79 1.23
N ARG A 138 -12.54 3.19 0.79
CA ARG A 138 -13.89 3.55 1.26
C ARG A 138 -14.06 3.27 2.75
N LEU A 139 -13.61 2.10 3.22
CA LEU A 139 -13.68 1.71 4.62
C LEU A 139 -12.88 2.67 5.49
N LYS A 140 -11.61 2.94 5.14
CA LYS A 140 -10.76 3.91 5.84
C LYS A 140 -11.42 5.27 6.00
N ARG A 141 -12.01 5.80 4.92
CA ARG A 141 -12.69 7.10 4.95
C ARG A 141 -13.90 7.10 5.87
N ALA A 142 -14.66 6.02 5.87
CA ALA A 142 -15.83 5.87 6.72
C ALA A 142 -15.44 5.77 8.20
N THR A 143 -14.32 5.11 8.53
CA THR A 143 -13.95 4.83 9.93
C THR A 143 -12.97 5.84 10.54
N LEU A 144 -12.08 6.44 9.73
CA LEU A 144 -10.98 7.29 10.20
C LEU A 144 -11.11 8.76 9.77
N GLY A 145 -12.19 9.13 9.07
CA GLY A 145 -12.41 10.49 8.57
C GLY A 145 -11.48 10.89 7.41
N GLY A 146 -10.65 9.97 6.91
CA GLY A 146 -9.64 10.22 5.88
C GLY A 146 -9.28 8.98 5.08
N GLY A 147 -8.64 9.19 3.93
CA GLY A 147 -8.21 8.12 3.01
C GLY A 147 -6.71 8.14 2.75
N SER A 148 -6.21 7.11 2.07
CA SER A 148 -4.79 7.01 1.69
C SER A 148 -4.45 7.89 0.48
N VAL A 149 -5.47 8.33 -0.27
CA VAL A 149 -5.33 9.18 -1.46
C VAL A 149 -6.12 10.48 -1.25
N SER A 150 -5.66 11.62 -1.78
CA SER A 150 -6.46 12.86 -1.72
C SER A 150 -7.65 12.80 -2.68
N ARG A 151 -8.82 13.32 -2.28
CA ARG A 151 -9.97 13.47 -3.20
C ARG A 151 -9.73 14.51 -4.30
N ALA A 152 -8.82 15.46 -4.07
CA ALA A 152 -8.45 16.47 -5.05
C ALA A 152 -7.39 15.97 -6.05
N LEU A 153 -6.86 14.75 -5.85
CA LEU A 153 -5.83 14.22 -6.74
C LEU A 153 -6.36 14.09 -8.17
N PHE A 154 -5.62 14.62 -9.14
CA PHE A 154 -5.97 14.64 -10.57
C PHE A 154 -7.17 15.53 -10.95
N VAL A 155 -7.90 16.10 -9.97
CA VAL A 155 -9.08 16.93 -10.25
C VAL A 155 -8.63 18.31 -10.74
N GLY A 156 -9.04 18.68 -11.95
CA GLY A 156 -8.64 19.94 -12.60
C GLY A 156 -7.16 20.01 -12.97
N GLU A 157 -6.42 18.91 -12.87
CA GLU A 157 -5.02 18.84 -13.28
C GLU A 157 -4.88 18.56 -14.77
N HIS A 158 -3.73 18.86 -15.37
CA HIS A 158 -3.43 18.45 -16.74
C HIS A 158 -2.02 17.88 -16.86
N LEU A 159 -1.82 17.00 -17.85
CA LEU A 159 -0.55 16.35 -18.11
C LEU A 159 0.25 17.16 -19.14
N SER A 160 1.54 17.39 -18.90
CA SER A 160 2.47 18.00 -19.85
C SER A 160 3.83 17.33 -19.86
N ASP A 161 4.66 17.68 -20.84
CA ASP A 161 6.03 17.18 -21.01
C ASP A 161 6.15 15.65 -20.98
N VAL A 162 5.20 14.96 -21.63
CA VAL A 162 5.19 13.50 -21.69
C VAL A 162 6.38 13.01 -22.52
N ARG A 163 7.22 12.18 -21.91
CA ARG A 163 8.36 11.52 -22.55
C ARG A 163 8.20 10.02 -22.42
N VAL A 164 8.16 9.33 -23.56
CA VAL A 164 8.00 7.87 -23.62
C VAL A 164 9.34 7.23 -24.00
N GLU A 165 9.81 6.33 -23.15
CA GLU A 165 11.04 5.56 -23.32
C GLU A 165 10.72 4.06 -23.23
N GLY A 166 10.41 3.46 -24.38
CA GLY A 166 10.01 2.06 -24.47
C GLY A 166 8.76 1.76 -23.65
N LYS A 167 8.90 0.98 -22.57
CA LYS A 167 7.80 0.56 -21.69
C LYS A 167 7.62 1.45 -20.45
N LYS A 168 8.25 2.62 -20.44
CA LYS A 168 8.16 3.60 -19.34
C LYS A 168 7.85 4.96 -19.93
N ALA A 169 7.22 5.82 -19.14
CA ALA A 169 7.07 7.22 -19.47
C ALA A 169 7.19 8.08 -18.23
N THR A 170 7.61 9.32 -18.41
CA THR A 170 7.59 10.38 -17.40
C THR A 170 6.82 11.57 -17.94
N ALA A 171 6.20 12.34 -17.05
CA ALA A 171 5.50 13.56 -17.39
C ALA A 171 5.42 14.47 -16.17
N LEU A 172 4.83 15.64 -16.35
CA LEU A 172 4.52 16.60 -15.29
C LEU A 172 3.00 16.77 -15.17
N ARG A 173 2.50 16.64 -13.95
CA ARG A 173 1.13 17.00 -13.57
C ARG A 173 1.12 18.45 -13.20
N GLN A 174 0.32 19.24 -13.89
CA GLN A 174 0.12 20.64 -13.57
C GLN A 174 -1.15 20.78 -12.76
N GLN A 175 -1.01 21.26 -11.53
CA GLN A 175 -2.12 21.54 -10.65
C GLN A 175 -2.78 22.89 -11.00
N PRO A 176 -4.05 23.13 -10.59
CA PRO A 176 -4.72 24.42 -10.79
C PRO A 176 -3.96 25.63 -10.22
N GLY A 177 -3.11 25.43 -9.20
CA GLY A 177 -2.24 26.46 -8.61
C GLY A 177 -0.92 26.69 -9.35
N GLY A 178 -0.68 26.03 -10.50
CA GLY A 178 0.55 26.15 -11.28
C GLY A 178 1.71 25.26 -10.80
N GLU A 179 1.55 24.55 -9.67
CA GLU A 179 2.54 23.58 -9.21
C GLU A 179 2.69 22.44 -10.23
N ARG A 180 3.93 22.07 -10.52
CA ARG A 180 4.28 20.98 -11.46
C ARG A 180 4.85 19.81 -10.68
N VAL A 181 4.11 18.70 -10.63
CA VAL A 181 4.49 17.50 -9.88
C VAL A 181 4.86 16.39 -10.85
N PRO A 182 6.06 15.78 -10.75
CA PRO A 182 6.42 14.65 -11.59
C PRO A 182 5.50 13.45 -11.42
N ILE A 183 5.22 12.78 -12.52
CA ILE A 183 4.51 11.50 -12.56
C ILE A 183 5.21 10.54 -13.51
N ALA A 184 5.17 9.26 -13.18
CA ALA A 184 5.69 8.21 -14.04
C ALA A 184 4.59 7.24 -14.44
N PHE A 185 4.84 6.53 -15.54
CA PHE A 185 3.97 5.50 -16.08
C PHE A 185 4.81 4.28 -16.46
N ALA A 186 4.16 3.12 -16.43
CA ALA A 186 4.75 1.87 -16.90
C ALA A 186 3.75 1.15 -17.81
N GLN A 187 4.26 0.52 -18.86
CA GLN A 187 3.47 -0.30 -19.77
C GLN A 187 3.70 -1.78 -19.47
N LYS A 188 2.61 -2.53 -19.26
CA LYS A 188 2.61 -3.98 -19.10
C LYS A 188 1.51 -4.58 -19.97
N ARG A 189 1.84 -5.63 -20.74
CA ARG A 189 0.90 -6.33 -21.64
C ARG A 189 0.12 -5.36 -22.56
N GLY A 190 0.81 -4.36 -23.09
CA GLY A 190 0.23 -3.35 -23.98
C GLY A 190 -0.62 -2.26 -23.31
N GLN A 191 -0.83 -2.32 -21.98
CA GLN A 191 -1.60 -1.33 -21.24
C GLN A 191 -0.69 -0.45 -20.38
N TRP A 192 -0.93 0.86 -20.42
CA TRP A 192 -0.27 1.83 -19.55
C TRP A 192 -0.94 1.91 -18.18
N ALA A 193 -0.12 2.12 -17.15
CA ALA A 193 -0.54 2.32 -15.78
C ALA A 193 0.29 3.42 -15.12
N ILE A 194 -0.33 4.14 -14.18
CA ILE A 194 0.28 5.23 -13.41
C ILE A 194 1.15 4.64 -12.30
N ARG A 195 2.36 5.16 -12.16
CA ARG A 195 3.21 4.99 -10.97
C ARG A 195 3.04 6.20 -10.08
N PHE A 196 2.15 6.06 -9.12
CA PHE A 196 1.76 7.06 -8.14
C PHE A 196 2.79 7.23 -7.02
N LEU A 197 3.44 6.14 -6.58
CA LEU A 197 4.35 6.14 -5.43
C LEU A 197 5.83 6.17 -5.81
N SER A 198 6.17 6.25 -7.10
CA SER A 198 7.56 6.36 -7.50
C SER A 198 8.14 7.68 -7.00
N LYS A 199 9.19 7.61 -6.18
CA LYS A 199 10.06 8.77 -5.94
C LYS A 199 10.51 9.27 -7.32
N ALA A 200 10.14 10.50 -7.65
CA ALA A 200 10.70 11.18 -8.80
C ALA A 200 12.22 11.15 -8.61
N ARG A 201 12.96 10.48 -9.51
CA ARG A 201 14.39 10.77 -9.63
C ARG A 201 14.45 12.16 -10.25
N MET A 202 14.67 13.16 -9.40
CA MET A 202 15.25 14.44 -9.83
C MET A 202 16.71 14.20 -10.19
#